data_AF-A0A520E3D6-F1
#
_entry.id   AF-A0A520E3D6-F1
#
_cell.length_a   1.000
_cell.length_b   1.000
_cell.length_c   1.000
_cell.angle_alpha   90.00
_cell.angle_beta   90.00
_cell.angle_gamma   90.00
#
_symmetry.space_group_name_H-M   'P 1'
#
loop_
_entity.id
_entity.type
_entity.pdbx_description
1 polymer ?
#
loop_
_entity_poly.entity_id
_entity_poly.type
_entity_poly.pdbx_seq_one_letter_code
_entity_poly.pdbx_strand_id
1 'polypeptide(L)' 'MPRSLKKGPFVDGHLQKKVDVQNEAGTKNVIKTWSRRSVITPDFL' A
#
# COMPACT_ATOMS: atom_id res chain seq x y z
N MET A 1 -1.85 -10.17 12.57
CA MET A 1 -2.95 -11.00 12.02
C MET A 1 -2.42 -11.75 10.81
N PRO A 2 -2.05 -13.02 10.94
CA PRO A 2 -1.57 -13.81 9.81
C PRO A 2 -2.73 -14.07 8.84
N ARG A 3 -2.57 -13.68 7.57
CA ARG A 3 -3.52 -14.05 6.51
C ARG A 3 -3.06 -15.34 5.85
N SER A 4 -4.02 -16.08 5.28
CA SER A 4 -3.73 -17.30 4.52
C SER A 4 -2.82 -17.01 3.33
N LEU A 5 -1.74 -17.79 3.17
CA LEU A 5 -0.80 -17.68 2.04
C LEU A 5 -1.49 -17.81 0.66
N LYS A 6 -2.57 -18.60 0.57
CA LYS A 6 -3.32 -18.80 -0.68
C LYS A 6 -4.04 -17.54 -1.18
N LYS A 7 -4.27 -16.54 -0.31
CA LYS A 7 -5.05 -15.32 -0.62
C LYS A 7 -4.20 -14.14 -1.10
N GLY A 8 -2.88 -14.31 -1.20
CA GLY A 8 -1.96 -13.26 -1.66
C GLY A 8 -1.82 -12.07 -0.68
N PRO A 9 -0.92 -11.12 -0.98
CA PRO A 9 -0.77 -9.88 -0.20
C PRO A 9 -2.06 -9.04 -0.27
N PHE A 10 -2.26 -8.19 0.74
CA PHE A 10 -3.43 -7.32 0.85
C PHE A 10 -2.90 -5.93 1.07
N VAL A 11 -3.51 -5.01 0.35
CA VAL A 11 -3.31 -3.58 0.54
C VAL A 11 -4.70 -2.98 0.67
N ASP A 12 -4.84 -2.09 1.64
CA ASP A 12 -6.09 -1.33 1.78
C ASP A 12 -6.28 -0.43 0.55
N GLY A 13 -7.48 -0.44 -0.04
CA GLY A 13 -7.76 0.30 -1.27
C GLY A 13 -7.57 1.82 -1.09
N HIS A 14 -7.79 2.36 0.10
CA HIS A 14 -7.52 3.77 0.37
C HIS A 14 -6.02 4.09 0.38
N LEU A 15 -5.17 3.11 0.70
CA LEU A 15 -3.72 3.28 0.73
C LEU A 15 -3.17 3.17 -0.69
N GLN A 16 -3.65 2.17 -1.45
CA GLN A 16 -3.28 1.97 -2.85
C GLN A 16 -3.54 3.23 -3.68
N LYS A 17 -4.74 3.82 -3.59
CA LYS A 17 -5.07 5.05 -4.31
C LYS A 17 -4.12 6.22 -4.03
N LYS A 18 -3.63 6.35 -2.78
CA LYS A 18 -2.68 7.42 -2.43
C LYS A 18 -1.30 7.17 -3.02
N VAL A 19 -0.88 5.90 -3.08
CA VAL A 19 0.38 5.49 -3.69
C VAL A 19 0.32 5.70 -5.21
N ASP A 20 -0.76 5.27 -5.87
CA ASP A 20 -0.94 5.42 -7.32
C ASP A 20 -0.86 6.90 -7.73
N VAL A 21 -1.55 7.79 -7.02
CA VAL A 21 -1.50 9.25 -7.25
C VAL A 21 -0.08 9.80 -7.07
N GLN A 22 0.67 9.31 -6.07
CA GLN A 22 2.05 9.76 -5.87
C GLN A 22 3.00 9.26 -6.94
N ASN A 23 2.82 8.01 -7.39
CA ASN A 23 3.60 7.41 -8.46
C ASN A 23 3.34 8.12 -9.79
N GLU A 24 2.08 8.44 -10.11
CA GLU A 24 1.72 9.25 -11.27
C GLU A 24 2.31 10.67 -11.20
N ALA A 25 2.33 11.28 -10.02
CA ALA A 25 2.90 12.61 -9.81
C ALA A 25 4.44 12.61 -9.74
N GLY A 26 5.08 11.45 -9.58
CA GLY A 26 6.53 11.34 -9.34
C GLY A 26 7.01 11.99 -8.04
N THR A 27 6.11 12.23 -7.06
CA THR A 27 6.44 12.94 -5.82
C THR A 27 6.51 12.00 -4.62
N LYS A 28 7.58 12.09 -3.82
CA LYS A 28 7.79 11.27 -2.62
C LYS A 28 7.32 11.99 -1.35
N ASN A 29 6.02 12.27 -1.27
CA ASN A 29 5.42 12.91 -0.10
C ASN A 29 5.07 11.89 1.00
N VAL A 30 5.17 12.26 2.27
CA VAL A 30 4.89 11.33 3.39
C VAL A 30 3.39 10.98 3.44
N ILE A 31 3.04 9.70 3.19
CA ILE A 31 1.67 9.20 3.35
C ILE A 31 1.45 8.74 4.81
N LYS A 32 0.61 9.45 5.55
CA LYS A 32 0.10 8.97 6.85
C LYS A 32 -0.99 7.92 6.63
N THR A 33 -0.81 6.73 7.21
CA THR A 33 -1.77 5.63 7.16
C THR A 33 -1.95 4.99 8.52
N TRP A 34 -3.18 4.58 8.83
CA TRP A 34 -3.50 3.77 10.00
C TRP A 34 -3.78 2.32 9.62
N SER A 35 -3.68 1.95 8.34
CA SER A 35 -3.86 0.58 7.90
C SER A 35 -2.65 -0.26 8.27
N ARG A 36 -2.76 -0.96 9.40
CA ARG A 36 -1.76 -1.90 9.93
C ARG A 36 -1.82 -3.28 9.28
N ARG A 37 -2.81 -3.49 8.41
CA ARG A 37 -3.13 -4.79 7.80
C ARG A 37 -2.54 -4.91 6.40
N SER A 38 -2.14 -3.80 5.79
CA SER A 38 -1.51 -3.77 4.47
C SER A 38 -0.10 -4.36 4.51
N VAL A 39 0.26 -5.08 3.45
CA VAL A 39 1.61 -5.58 3.20
C VAL A 39 2.36 -4.56 2.34
N ILE A 40 3.67 -4.41 2.55
CA ILE A 40 4.53 -3.57 1.70
C ILE A 40 4.65 -4.26 0.33
N THR A 41 4.19 -3.60 -0.73
CA THR A 41 4.29 -4.08 -2.11
C THR A 41 5.59 -3.60 -2.77
N PRO A 42 6.04 -4.26 -3.86
CA PRO A 42 7.21 -3.83 -4.63
C PRO A 42 7.11 -2.39 -5.14
N ASP A 43 5.89 -1.88 -5.35
CA ASP A 43 5.59 -0.50 -5.78
C ASP A 43 6.02 0.59 -4.78
N PHE A 44 6.58 0.19 -3.63
CA PHE A 44 7.11 1.10 -2.61
C PHE A 44 8.54 1.61 -2.91
N LEU A 45 9.29 0.95 -3.81
CA LEU A 45 10.66 1.31 -4.21
C LEU A 45 10.66 2.31 -5.38
#